data_AF-Q1D6U1-F1
#
_entry.id   AF-Q1D6U1-F1
#
_cell.length_a   1.000
_cell.length_b   1.000
_cell.length_c   1.000
_cell.angle_alpha   90.00
_cell.angle_beta   90.00
_cell.angle_gamma   90.00
#
_symmetry.space_group_name_H-M   'P 1'
#
loop_
_entity.id
_entity.type
_entity.pdbx_description
1 polymer ?
#
loop_
_entity_poly.entity_id
_entity_poly.type
_entity_poly.pdbx_seq_one_letter_code
_entity_poly.pdbx_strand_id
1 'polypeptide(L)'
;MWDPLRDTEWDMGLPGFGPRAHSLEMQGRCQHRNQRELLTHPWPGSRLHLGNDVSALRFDVSVLSLPPFARRGVRAESREALLAEAQTAMSMPQVPSPMRRRSGAVLVLAAVVLLSGAAPESAQEQVLGSAGSDPRIEAVAMPCKGGQHALRVRRGGAKSTATLSEPYDALTCNVAKSTAPGWSWTGGDESTSWDLHLRAVELQGGPTALLITHAAGYEHVHRQHALFLADAKGVTRAWEGTEGQGPTSSSVEVQDGRLLFSRTLDIGVGESADRWALTELRWDAGRKKVVERPAEAWAVILRTEDSVPAARVAEAQLEADCKGATLLMVDTNDFARLTRDKWVVASFLPTRQGAEAALRRLRPCAPDAYLKRVQ
;
A
#
# COMPACT_ATOMS: atom_id res chain seq x y z
N MET A 1 -33.86 -10.47 51.98
CA MET A 1 -33.60 -11.38 53.12
C MET A 1 -33.57 -12.79 52.54
N TRP A 2 -32.35 -13.35 52.48
CA TRP A 2 -31.97 -14.76 52.38
C TRP A 2 -32.29 -15.60 51.11
N ASP A 3 -31.17 -15.98 50.49
CA ASP A 3 -30.85 -17.07 49.54
C ASP A 3 -30.93 -18.45 50.26
N PRO A 4 -30.97 -19.63 49.58
CA PRO A 4 -29.73 -20.21 49.02
C PRO A 4 -29.83 -21.13 47.76
N LEU A 5 -28.85 -20.98 46.86
CA LEU A 5 -27.95 -21.97 46.21
C LEU A 5 -28.46 -23.34 45.66
N ARG A 6 -28.24 -23.56 44.35
CA ARG A 6 -27.37 -24.66 43.83
C ARG A 6 -27.00 -24.53 42.33
N ASP A 7 -25.69 -24.43 42.12
CA ASP A 7 -24.79 -24.90 41.05
C ASP A 7 -25.32 -25.46 39.72
N THR A 8 -24.84 -24.89 38.60
CA THR A 8 -24.33 -25.71 37.48
C THR A 8 -23.28 -24.94 36.68
N GLU A 9 -22.12 -25.57 36.62
CA GLU A 9 -20.85 -25.20 36.01
C GLU A 9 -20.90 -25.48 34.49
N TRP A 10 -20.56 -24.51 33.65
CA TRP A 10 -20.28 -24.72 32.22
C TRP A 10 -18.91 -24.10 31.90
N ASP A 11 -17.96 -25.00 31.72
CA ASP A 11 -16.59 -24.76 31.33
C ASP A 11 -16.52 -24.46 29.81
N MET A 12 -16.07 -23.26 29.44
CA MET A 12 -15.80 -22.85 28.07
C MET A 12 -14.29 -22.89 27.80
N GLY A 13 -13.80 -24.03 27.33
CA GLY A 13 -12.45 -24.16 26.79
C GLY A 13 -12.35 -23.58 25.37
N LEU A 14 -11.85 -22.35 25.25
CA LEU A 14 -11.40 -21.76 23.99
C LEU A 14 -9.91 -22.06 23.79
N PRO A 15 -9.47 -22.61 22.63
CA PRO A 15 -8.06 -22.67 22.28
C PRO A 15 -7.57 -21.32 21.73
N GLY A 16 -6.33 -21.00 22.07
CA GLY A 16 -5.70 -19.70 21.86
C GLY A 16 -5.51 -19.28 20.40
N PHE A 17 -5.80 -17.99 20.15
CA PHE A 17 -5.43 -17.26 18.96
C PHE A 17 -4.10 -16.55 19.19
N GLY A 18 -3.09 -16.87 18.37
CA GLY A 18 -1.91 -16.03 18.19
C GLY A 18 -2.03 -15.26 16.87
N PRO A 19 -1.62 -13.98 16.78
CA PRO A 19 -1.66 -13.23 15.53
C PRO A 19 -0.51 -13.69 14.60
N ARG A 20 -0.86 -14.07 13.36
CA ARG A 20 0.10 -14.26 12.27
C ARG A 20 0.28 -12.95 11.52
N ALA A 21 1.41 -12.29 11.72
CA ALA A 21 1.93 -11.30 10.78
C ALA A 21 2.99 -12.01 9.92
N HIS A 22 2.67 -12.31 8.66
CA HIS A 22 3.66 -12.65 7.65
C HIS A 22 3.68 -11.53 6.60
N SER A 23 4.36 -10.44 6.95
CA SER A 23 4.86 -9.50 5.96
C SER A 23 6.01 -10.18 5.22
N LEU A 24 5.78 -10.57 3.96
CA LEU A 24 6.82 -11.10 3.08
C LEU A 24 7.74 -9.96 2.66
N GLU A 25 8.72 -9.71 3.51
CA GLU A 25 9.93 -8.95 3.26
C GLU A 25 10.69 -9.59 2.08
N MET A 26 11.00 -8.80 1.05
CA MET A 26 11.95 -9.17 0.01
C MET A 26 13.36 -9.23 0.62
N GLN A 27 13.73 -10.38 1.19
CA GLN A 27 15.11 -10.64 1.58
C GLN A 27 15.97 -10.92 0.33
N GLY A 28 16.78 -9.93 -0.04
CA GLY A 28 17.93 -10.12 -0.91
C GLY A 28 18.93 -11.07 -0.28
N ARG A 29 19.20 -12.20 -0.94
CA ARG A 29 20.22 -13.18 -0.52
C ARG A 29 21.62 -12.60 -0.69
N CYS A 30 22.29 -12.26 0.41
CA CYS A 30 23.74 -12.30 0.51
C CYS A 30 24.16 -13.73 0.91
N GLN A 31 24.63 -14.52 -0.06
CA GLN A 31 25.31 -15.79 0.22
C GLN A 31 26.74 -15.51 0.69
N HIS A 32 27.01 -15.72 1.98
CA HIS A 32 28.36 -16.00 2.45
C HIS A 32 28.54 -17.49 2.69
N ARG A 33 29.49 -18.02 1.92
CA ARG A 33 30.04 -19.37 1.90
C ARG A 33 30.87 -19.57 3.17
N ASN A 34 30.59 -20.61 3.97
CA ASN A 34 31.61 -21.24 4.79
C ASN A 34 31.39 -22.74 4.87
N GLN A 35 32.43 -23.47 4.48
CA GLN A 35 32.56 -24.93 4.47
C GLN A 35 33.19 -25.41 5.79
N ARG A 36 33.06 -26.74 6.02
CA ARG A 36 33.60 -27.63 7.08
C ARG A 36 32.57 -27.93 8.18
N GLU A 37 32.36 -29.15 8.66
CA GLU A 37 32.97 -30.48 8.45
C GLU A 37 32.00 -31.54 9.03
N LEU A 38 31.74 -32.61 8.27
CA LEU A 38 31.76 -34.04 8.64
C LEU A 38 31.10 -34.57 9.94
N LEU A 39 30.23 -35.59 9.77
CA LEU A 39 30.22 -36.95 10.40
C LEU A 39 28.82 -37.60 10.20
N THR A 40 28.64 -38.58 9.30
CA THR A 40 28.50 -40.06 9.55
C THR A 40 27.40 -40.41 10.59
N HIS A 41 26.28 -41.09 10.28
CA HIS A 41 26.11 -42.53 9.94
C HIS A 41 24.58 -42.89 9.78
N PRO A 42 24.18 -44.14 9.42
CA PRO A 42 23.03 -44.44 8.55
C PRO A 42 21.85 -45.28 9.12
N TRP A 43 20.68 -45.23 8.43
CA TRP A 43 19.65 -46.31 8.19
C TRP A 43 18.79 -46.84 9.37
N PRO A 44 17.69 -47.63 9.18
CA PRO A 44 16.63 -47.66 8.14
C PRO A 44 15.18 -48.04 8.62
N GLY A 45 14.21 -48.06 7.69
CA GLY A 45 12.99 -48.92 7.70
C GLY A 45 11.76 -48.29 8.37
N SER A 46 10.55 -48.25 7.78
CA SER A 46 9.76 -49.45 7.45
C SER A 46 8.56 -49.12 6.55
N ARG A 47 8.12 -50.14 5.81
CA ARG A 47 6.90 -50.25 4.98
C ARG A 47 5.63 -50.45 5.84
N LEU A 48 4.49 -50.45 5.12
CA LEU A 48 3.14 -51.01 5.40
C LEU A 48 2.12 -49.90 5.73
N HIS A 49 0.87 -49.87 5.26
CA HIS A 49 0.02 -50.85 4.57
C HIS A 49 -1.07 -50.10 3.78
N LEU A 50 -1.50 -50.69 2.65
CA LEU A 50 -2.77 -50.44 1.96
C LEU A 50 -3.97 -50.87 2.82
N GLY A 51 -5.11 -50.18 2.70
CA GLY A 51 -6.39 -50.74 3.14
C GLY A 51 -7.58 -49.76 3.19
N ASN A 52 -8.46 -49.91 2.20
CA ASN A 52 -9.93 -49.75 2.20
C ASN A 52 -10.51 -48.33 2.30
N ASP A 53 -11.18 -47.81 1.26
CA ASP A 53 -12.57 -48.08 0.85
C ASP A 53 -13.58 -48.00 2.01
N VAL A 54 -14.53 -47.06 1.89
CA VAL A 54 -15.99 -47.24 2.13
C VAL A 54 -16.72 -45.91 1.94
N SER A 55 -17.53 -45.91 0.88
CA SER A 55 -18.91 -45.43 0.78
C SER A 55 -19.27 -43.95 0.89
N ALA A 56 -19.79 -43.50 -0.25
CA ALA A 56 -20.67 -42.38 -0.50
C ALA A 56 -21.89 -42.32 0.43
N LEU A 57 -22.17 -41.11 0.92
CA LEU A 57 -23.48 -40.69 1.39
C LEU A 57 -24.04 -39.67 0.39
N ARG A 58 -25.05 -40.11 -0.37
CA ARG A 58 -25.90 -39.23 -1.18
C ARG A 58 -26.95 -38.61 -0.25
N PHE A 59 -27.04 -37.29 -0.24
CA PHE A 59 -28.22 -36.57 0.28
C PHE A 59 -28.95 -35.96 -0.91
N ASP A 60 -30.12 -36.52 -1.21
CA ASP A 60 -31.14 -35.89 -2.05
C ASP A 60 -31.81 -34.78 -1.24
N VAL A 61 -31.69 -33.54 -1.69
CA VAL A 61 -32.53 -32.44 -1.21
C VAL A 61 -33.27 -31.87 -2.42
N SER A 62 -34.56 -32.22 -2.50
CA SER A 62 -35.52 -31.61 -3.41
C SER A 62 -35.87 -30.20 -2.92
N VAL A 63 -35.61 -29.18 -3.73
CA VAL A 63 -36.10 -27.81 -3.47
C VAL A 63 -37.10 -27.43 -4.55
N LEU A 64 -38.32 -27.16 -4.08
CA LEU A 64 -39.47 -26.67 -4.85
C LEU A 64 -39.20 -25.25 -5.39
N SER A 65 -39.47 -25.06 -6.68
CA SER A 65 -39.53 -23.76 -7.36
C SER A 65 -40.81 -23.00 -7.01
N LEU A 66 -40.69 -21.69 -6.79
CA LEU A 66 -41.80 -20.72 -6.89
C LEU A 66 -41.36 -19.46 -7.69
N PRO A 67 -42.30 -18.76 -8.37
CA PRO A 67 -42.04 -17.86 -9.50
C PRO A 67 -41.80 -16.38 -9.11
N PRO A 68 -41.44 -15.49 -10.07
CA PRO A 68 -40.85 -14.19 -9.79
C PRO A 68 -41.90 -13.10 -9.54
N PHE A 69 -41.61 -12.20 -8.60
CA PHE A 69 -42.34 -10.94 -8.43
C PHE A 69 -41.59 -9.78 -9.09
N ALA A 70 -42.25 -9.17 -10.06
CA ALA A 70 -41.88 -7.90 -10.69
C ALA A 70 -42.63 -6.74 -10.02
N ARG A 71 -41.94 -5.65 -9.63
CA ARG A 71 -42.47 -4.27 -9.51
C ARG A 71 -41.30 -3.28 -9.71
N ARG A 72 -41.29 -2.46 -10.78
CA ARG A 72 -41.70 -1.02 -10.80
C ARG A 72 -41.27 -0.30 -9.51
N GLY A 73 -40.31 0.63 -9.48
CA GLY A 73 -40.15 1.79 -10.35
C GLY A 73 -40.78 3.00 -9.66
N VAL A 74 -40.01 3.79 -8.90
CA VAL A 74 -40.41 5.14 -8.46
C VAL A 74 -39.18 6.06 -8.45
N ARG A 75 -39.33 7.10 -9.26
CA ARG A 75 -38.52 8.31 -9.42
C ARG A 75 -38.91 9.28 -8.30
N ALA A 76 -37.96 9.94 -7.66
CA ALA A 76 -38.25 11.11 -6.82
C ALA A 76 -37.26 12.22 -7.14
N GLU A 77 -37.83 13.27 -7.74
CA GLU A 77 -37.25 14.58 -7.97
C GLU A 77 -37.14 15.39 -6.66
N SER A 78 -36.07 16.18 -6.60
CA SER A 78 -36.03 17.61 -6.27
C SER A 78 -36.80 18.15 -5.06
N ARG A 79 -36.06 18.76 -4.12
CA ARG A 79 -36.51 20.00 -3.46
C ARG A 79 -35.34 20.87 -3.01
N GLU A 80 -35.26 22.04 -3.62
CA GLU A 80 -34.59 23.25 -3.16
C GLU A 80 -35.30 23.89 -1.94
N ALA A 81 -34.61 24.92 -1.41
CA ALA A 81 -35.07 26.02 -0.57
C ALA A 81 -34.94 25.77 0.95
N LEU A 82 -34.52 26.71 1.81
CA LEU A 82 -33.96 28.07 1.76
C LEU A 82 -33.78 28.48 3.26
N LEU A 83 -33.13 29.64 3.51
CA LEU A 83 -33.08 30.42 4.77
C LEU A 83 -31.98 30.02 5.79
N ALA A 84 -31.33 30.92 6.51
CA ALA A 84 -31.19 32.38 6.46
C ALA A 84 -30.11 32.77 7.49
N GLU A 85 -29.57 33.97 7.29
CA GLU A 85 -28.55 34.67 8.09
C GLU A 85 -28.89 34.83 9.58
N ALA A 86 -27.84 34.90 10.41
CA ALA A 86 -27.82 35.81 11.57
C ALA A 86 -26.38 36.24 11.88
N GLN A 87 -26.13 37.52 11.64
CA GLN A 87 -24.98 38.29 12.09
C GLN A 87 -25.09 38.58 13.60
N THR A 88 -24.00 38.44 14.35
CA THR A 88 -23.81 39.25 15.57
C THR A 88 -22.34 39.65 15.70
N ALA A 89 -22.09 40.93 15.44
CA ALA A 89 -20.86 41.63 15.79
C ALA A 89 -20.83 41.88 17.31
N MET A 90 -19.67 41.70 17.94
CA MET A 90 -19.37 42.37 19.21
C MET A 90 -17.99 43.02 19.17
N SER A 91 -18.03 44.31 19.48
CA SER A 91 -16.96 45.29 19.50
C SER A 91 -15.96 45.09 20.64
N MET A 92 -14.80 45.71 20.43
CA MET A 92 -13.60 45.78 21.28
C MET A 92 -13.83 46.29 22.71
N PRO A 93 -12.80 46.15 23.56
CA PRO A 93 -12.11 47.36 24.00
C PRO A 93 -10.58 47.31 23.86
N GLN A 94 -10.03 48.46 23.47
CA GLN A 94 -8.62 48.79 23.45
C GLN A 94 -8.06 48.92 24.88
N VAL A 95 -6.81 48.52 25.08
CA VAL A 95 -6.04 48.73 26.31
C VAL A 95 -4.67 49.34 25.94
N PRO A 96 -4.12 50.28 26.73
CA PRO A 96 -3.12 51.23 26.29
C PRO A 96 -1.68 50.70 26.31
N SER A 97 -0.86 51.28 25.42
CA SER A 97 0.59 51.12 25.38
C SER A 97 1.31 51.82 26.54
N PRO A 98 2.27 51.17 27.22
CA PRO A 98 3.25 51.86 28.05
C PRO A 98 4.57 52.15 27.31
N MET A 99 5.21 53.20 27.83
CA MET A 99 6.26 54.02 27.25
C MET A 99 7.64 53.37 27.06
N ARG A 100 8.37 53.94 26.10
CA ARG A 100 9.84 53.98 26.00
C ARG A 100 10.51 54.23 27.35
N ARG A 101 11.52 53.41 27.68
CA ARG A 101 12.65 53.83 28.53
C ARG A 101 13.96 53.64 27.78
N ARG A 102 14.74 54.71 27.75
CA ARG A 102 16.07 54.84 27.15
C ARG A 102 17.14 54.32 28.11
N SER A 103 18.27 53.93 27.49
CA SER A 103 19.65 53.99 27.98
C SER A 103 20.14 52.91 28.94
N GLY A 104 21.19 52.23 28.49
CA GLY A 104 22.04 51.34 29.25
C GLY A 104 23.00 50.60 28.34
N ALA A 105 23.89 51.34 27.66
CA ALA A 105 25.00 50.75 26.92
C ALA A 105 26.00 50.14 27.92
N VAL A 106 26.04 48.81 28.00
CA VAL A 106 27.13 48.07 28.64
C VAL A 106 27.94 47.43 27.51
N LEU A 107 29.12 48.00 27.28
CA LEU A 107 30.16 47.46 26.43
C LEU A 107 30.77 46.26 27.15
N VAL A 108 30.27 45.06 26.88
CA VAL A 108 30.98 43.81 27.22
C VAL A 108 31.80 43.43 25.99
N LEU A 109 33.12 43.60 26.11
CA LEU A 109 34.11 43.02 25.20
C LEU A 109 34.04 41.49 25.33
N ALA A 110 33.14 40.87 24.55
CA ALA A 110 33.18 39.43 24.32
C ALA A 110 34.22 39.16 23.24
N ALA A 111 35.31 38.50 23.63
CA ALA A 111 36.22 37.84 22.70
C ALA A 111 35.42 36.79 21.92
N VAL A 112 35.01 37.15 20.70
CA VAL A 112 34.42 36.21 19.74
C VAL A 112 35.54 35.29 19.27
N VAL A 113 35.70 34.18 19.98
CA VAL A 113 36.37 33.01 19.42
C VAL A 113 35.55 32.62 18.20
N LEU A 114 36.09 32.90 17.01
CA LEU A 114 35.62 32.39 15.73
C LEU A 114 35.85 30.87 15.70
N LEU A 115 35.08 30.14 16.51
CA LEU A 115 34.77 28.76 16.23
C LEU A 115 33.87 28.83 14.99
N SER A 116 34.48 28.70 13.82
CA SER A 116 33.82 28.30 12.58
C SER A 116 33.27 26.89 12.77
N GLY A 117 32.35 26.72 13.73
CA GLY A 117 31.54 25.53 13.86
C GLY A 117 30.72 25.46 12.60
N ALA A 118 30.99 24.46 11.77
CA ALA A 118 30.07 24.08 10.71
C ALA A 118 28.67 24.07 11.35
N ALA A 119 27.75 24.86 10.78
CA ALA A 119 26.37 24.85 11.23
C ALA A 119 25.94 23.38 11.31
N PRO A 120 25.28 22.95 12.40
CA PRO A 120 24.88 21.56 12.54
C PRO A 120 24.15 21.14 11.25
N GLU A 121 24.51 19.97 10.73
CA GLU A 121 24.07 19.42 9.44
C GLU A 121 22.53 19.46 9.28
N SER A 122 21.80 19.53 10.39
CA SER A 122 20.35 19.73 10.49
C SER A 122 19.79 21.06 9.96
N ALA A 123 20.64 22.06 9.65
CA ALA A 123 20.20 23.39 9.21
C ALA A 123 20.11 23.55 7.69
N GLN A 124 20.58 22.59 6.89
CA GLN A 124 20.61 22.71 5.43
C GLN A 124 19.51 21.88 4.75
N GLU A 125 19.07 22.36 3.60
CA GLU A 125 18.20 21.60 2.70
C GLU A 125 18.98 20.40 2.13
N GLN A 126 18.36 19.22 2.10
CA GLN A 126 18.95 18.01 1.55
C GLN A 126 18.19 17.55 0.30
N VAL A 127 18.87 17.47 -0.84
CA VAL A 127 18.28 16.92 -2.07
C VAL A 127 18.27 15.40 -1.99
N LEU A 128 17.08 14.81 -2.00
CA LEU A 128 16.86 13.37 -1.85
C LEU A 128 16.91 12.64 -3.19
N GLY A 129 16.49 13.29 -4.27
CA GLY A 129 16.46 12.71 -5.60
C GLY A 129 16.01 13.72 -6.65
N SER A 130 16.20 13.39 -7.93
CA SER A 130 15.90 14.34 -9.00
C SER A 130 15.55 13.67 -10.32
N ALA A 131 14.73 14.30 -11.16
CA ALA A 131 14.42 13.80 -12.51
C ALA A 131 14.54 14.91 -13.57
N GLY A 132 14.81 14.51 -14.82
CA GLY A 132 14.92 15.42 -15.97
C GLY A 132 16.28 16.13 -16.11
N SER A 133 16.53 16.71 -17.29
CA SER A 133 17.79 17.41 -17.63
C SER A 133 17.67 18.93 -17.50
N ASP A 134 16.59 19.55 -18.00
CA ASP A 134 16.19 20.94 -17.76
C ASP A 134 14.74 21.14 -18.24
N PRO A 135 13.78 21.52 -17.37
CA PRO A 135 14.00 21.77 -15.95
C PRO A 135 14.06 20.52 -15.10
N ARG A 136 15.08 20.47 -14.23
CA ARG A 136 15.26 19.41 -13.25
C ARG A 136 14.21 19.52 -12.15
N ILE A 137 13.53 18.41 -11.87
CA ILE A 137 12.64 18.23 -10.72
C ILE A 137 13.48 17.67 -9.58
N GLU A 138 13.38 18.22 -8.38
CA GLU A 138 14.13 17.78 -7.20
C GLU A 138 13.17 17.57 -6.03
N ALA A 139 13.29 16.42 -5.36
CA ALA A 139 12.69 16.23 -4.05
C ALA A 139 13.71 16.59 -2.98
N VAL A 140 13.26 17.37 -2.00
CA VAL A 140 14.12 18.03 -1.01
C VAL A 140 13.51 17.88 0.37
N ALA A 141 14.31 17.42 1.33
CA ALA A 141 14.03 17.58 2.74
C ALA A 141 14.44 19.00 3.18
N MET A 142 13.48 19.80 3.60
CA MET A 142 13.71 21.15 4.13
C MET A 142 14.41 21.09 5.49
N PRO A 143 15.03 22.17 6.00
CA PRO A 143 15.72 22.13 7.30
C PRO A 143 14.84 21.60 8.44
N CYS A 144 15.45 20.86 9.37
CA CYS A 144 14.75 20.23 10.49
C CYS A 144 14.12 21.30 11.39
N LYS A 145 12.80 21.21 11.63
CA LYS A 145 12.08 22.08 12.55
C LYS A 145 11.10 21.26 13.38
N GLY A 146 11.22 21.32 14.70
CA GLY A 146 10.32 20.62 15.61
C GLY A 146 10.38 19.09 15.46
N GLY A 147 11.53 18.53 15.09
CA GLY A 147 11.71 17.08 14.92
C GLY A 147 11.29 16.54 13.54
N GLN A 148 10.86 17.41 12.62
CA GLN A 148 10.49 17.01 11.26
C GLN A 148 11.17 17.86 10.17
N HIS A 149 11.40 17.24 9.02
CA HIS A 149 11.67 17.91 7.75
C HIS A 149 10.37 17.96 6.93
N ALA A 150 10.05 19.11 6.35
CA ALA A 150 9.03 19.13 5.30
C ALA A 150 9.62 18.52 4.01
N LEU A 151 8.92 17.56 3.40
CA LEU A 151 9.23 17.02 2.08
C LEU A 151 8.61 17.92 1.01
N ARG A 152 9.46 18.50 0.17
CA ARG A 152 9.06 19.43 -0.90
C ARG A 152 9.61 18.95 -2.24
N VAL A 153 8.86 19.18 -3.30
CA VAL A 153 9.28 18.93 -4.68
C VAL A 153 9.35 20.24 -5.42
N ARG A 154 10.50 20.55 -6.02
CA ARG A 154 10.77 21.84 -6.66
C ARG A 154 11.44 21.71 -8.01
N ARG A 155 11.41 22.80 -8.78
CA ARG A 155 12.04 22.90 -10.09
C ARG A 155 13.40 23.56 -9.91
N GLY A 156 14.48 22.79 -9.77
CA GLY A 156 15.81 23.32 -9.44
C GLY A 156 15.76 24.33 -8.27
N GLY A 157 16.34 25.52 -8.45
CA GLY A 157 16.30 26.59 -7.45
C GLY A 157 14.99 27.38 -7.33
N ALA A 158 13.88 26.90 -7.90
CA ALA A 158 12.60 27.63 -7.85
C ALA A 158 12.03 27.71 -6.43
N LYS A 159 11.39 28.86 -6.13
CA LYS A 159 10.69 29.09 -4.84
C LYS A 159 9.36 28.34 -4.72
N SER A 160 8.70 28.08 -5.85
CA SER A 160 7.43 27.33 -5.85
C SER A 160 7.73 25.84 -5.71
N THR A 161 7.06 25.22 -4.74
CA THR A 161 7.20 23.80 -4.44
C THR A 161 5.82 23.13 -4.45
N ALA A 162 5.82 21.85 -4.77
CA ALA A 162 4.70 20.95 -4.57
C ALA A 162 5.02 20.01 -3.39
N THR A 163 4.00 19.35 -2.86
CA THR A 163 4.11 18.49 -1.68
C THR A 163 3.36 17.19 -1.92
N LEU A 164 3.67 16.16 -1.14
CA LEU A 164 2.75 15.05 -0.95
C LEU A 164 1.55 15.53 -0.13
N SER A 165 0.51 14.69 -0.03
CA SER A 165 -0.60 14.97 0.88
C SER A 165 -0.19 14.60 2.31
N GLU A 166 -0.72 15.32 3.29
CA GLU A 166 -0.57 14.94 4.70
C GLU A 166 -1.09 13.51 4.94
N PRO A 167 -0.46 12.72 5.83
CA PRO A 167 0.71 13.06 6.65
C PRO A 167 2.07 12.78 5.99
N TYR A 168 2.10 12.43 4.70
CA TYR A 168 3.31 11.95 4.00
C TYR A 168 4.20 13.08 3.47
N ASP A 169 3.87 14.34 3.74
CA ASP A 169 4.67 15.51 3.35
C ASP A 169 5.69 15.93 4.42
N ALA A 170 5.86 15.11 5.47
CA ALA A 170 6.85 15.29 6.52
C ALA A 170 7.72 14.03 6.69
N LEU A 171 8.98 14.23 7.04
CA LEU A 171 9.96 13.20 7.38
C LEU A 171 10.49 13.49 8.79
N THR A 172 10.97 12.48 9.52
CA THR A 172 11.69 12.69 10.78
C THR A 172 13.10 13.26 10.54
N CYS A 173 13.70 13.92 11.52
CA CYS A 173 15.00 14.57 11.32
C CYS A 173 16.22 13.65 11.13
N ASN A 174 16.05 12.34 11.31
CA ASN A 174 17.08 11.32 11.12
C ASN A 174 17.00 10.67 9.72
N VAL A 175 16.97 11.49 8.67
CA VAL A 175 16.94 11.01 7.27
C VAL A 175 18.27 10.34 6.92
N ALA A 176 18.23 9.05 6.60
CA ALA A 176 19.39 8.27 6.18
C ALA A 176 19.20 7.74 4.76
N LYS A 177 20.27 7.75 3.95
CA LYS A 177 20.24 7.10 2.65
C LYS A 177 20.28 5.58 2.86
N SER A 178 19.34 4.87 2.24
CA SER A 178 19.31 3.40 2.24
C SER A 178 20.50 2.81 1.48
N THR A 179 20.86 1.58 1.81
CA THR A 179 21.86 0.79 1.07
C THR A 179 21.33 0.28 -0.27
N ALA A 180 20.03 0.37 -0.51
CA ALA A 180 19.42 0.01 -1.78
C ALA A 180 19.90 0.93 -2.93
N PRO A 181 20.09 0.39 -4.15
CA PRO A 181 20.44 1.21 -5.31
C PRO A 181 19.35 2.25 -5.61
N GLY A 182 19.76 3.42 -6.12
CA GLY A 182 18.87 4.52 -6.45
C GLY A 182 18.72 5.57 -5.33
N TRP A 183 17.60 6.29 -5.36
CA TRP A 183 17.26 7.30 -4.36
C TRP A 183 16.26 6.72 -3.37
N SER A 184 16.79 5.91 -2.46
CA SER A 184 16.03 5.32 -1.37
C SER A 184 16.52 5.89 -0.05
N TRP A 185 15.59 6.29 0.80
CA TRP A 185 15.85 6.93 2.09
C TRP A 185 14.98 6.29 3.15
N THR A 186 15.45 6.28 4.38
CA THR A 186 14.75 5.72 5.53
C THR A 186 14.89 6.68 6.70
N GLY A 187 13.98 6.58 7.66
CA GLY A 187 14.11 7.32 8.90
C GLY A 187 13.05 6.91 9.91
N GLY A 188 13.03 7.65 11.01
CA GLY A 188 12.16 7.40 12.14
C GLY A 188 12.76 6.42 13.13
N ASP A 189 12.04 6.23 14.23
CA ASP A 189 12.29 5.19 15.23
C ASP A 189 11.20 4.13 15.11
N GLU A 190 11.15 3.16 16.03
CA GLU A 190 10.24 2.00 15.98
C GLU A 190 8.80 2.34 15.54
N SER A 191 8.12 3.26 16.22
CA SER A 191 6.72 3.63 15.93
C SER A 191 6.54 4.69 14.84
N THR A 192 7.64 5.29 14.37
CA THR A 192 7.63 6.40 13.38
C THR A 192 8.43 6.07 12.14
N SER A 193 8.75 4.79 11.94
CA SER A 193 9.58 4.33 10.83
C SER A 193 8.90 4.61 9.49
N TRP A 194 9.72 5.01 8.53
CA TRP A 194 9.29 5.27 7.17
C TRP A 194 10.41 4.96 6.17
N ASP A 195 9.98 4.62 4.96
CA ASP A 195 10.82 4.42 3.78
C ASP A 195 10.34 5.33 2.65
N LEU A 196 11.28 5.97 1.97
CA LEU A 196 11.02 6.88 0.86
C LEU A 196 11.82 6.44 -0.37
N HIS A 197 11.12 6.07 -1.43
CA HIS A 197 11.70 5.69 -2.71
C HIS A 197 11.39 6.72 -3.78
N LEU A 198 12.41 7.23 -4.44
CA LEU A 198 12.30 8.18 -5.53
C LEU A 198 12.89 7.59 -6.81
N ARG A 199 12.20 7.81 -7.93
CA ARG A 199 12.71 7.43 -9.24
C ARG A 199 12.25 8.40 -10.33
N ALA A 200 13.12 8.64 -11.30
CA ALA A 200 12.72 9.27 -12.55
C ALA A 200 11.91 8.26 -13.37
N VAL A 201 10.80 8.70 -13.96
CA VAL A 201 9.99 7.88 -14.87
C VAL A 201 9.72 8.66 -16.15
N GLU A 202 9.91 7.99 -17.29
CA GLU A 202 9.53 8.55 -18.59
C GLU A 202 8.08 8.20 -18.88
N LEU A 203 7.22 9.21 -18.97
CA LEU A 203 5.83 8.98 -19.38
C LEU A 203 5.78 8.84 -20.90
N GLN A 204 5.19 7.75 -21.39
CA GLN A 204 5.10 7.49 -22.83
C GLN A 204 4.41 8.65 -23.56
N GLY A 205 5.13 9.29 -24.49
CA GLY A 205 4.66 10.46 -25.23
C GLY A 205 4.49 11.72 -24.38
N GLY A 206 5.09 11.76 -23.19
CA GLY A 206 4.98 12.83 -22.22
C GLY A 206 6.33 13.27 -21.64
N PRO A 207 6.30 14.16 -20.64
CA PRO A 207 7.50 14.61 -19.95
C PRO A 207 8.06 13.55 -19.01
N THR A 208 9.35 13.67 -18.68
CA THR A 208 9.96 12.98 -17.55
C THR A 208 9.28 13.46 -16.25
N ALA A 209 8.92 12.51 -15.39
CA ALA A 209 8.32 12.75 -14.08
C ALA A 209 9.23 12.26 -12.96
N LEU A 210 9.02 12.81 -11.75
CA LEU A 210 9.56 12.25 -10.52
C LEU A 210 8.45 11.46 -9.81
N LEU A 211 8.61 10.15 -9.69
CA LEU A 211 7.76 9.32 -8.85
C LEU A 211 8.36 9.27 -7.44
N ILE A 212 7.52 9.56 -6.45
CA ILE A 212 7.82 9.40 -5.03
C ILE A 212 6.89 8.35 -4.46
N THR A 213 7.43 7.37 -3.75
CA THR A 213 6.70 6.41 -2.93
C THR A 213 7.16 6.56 -1.50
N HIS A 214 6.25 6.96 -0.61
CA HIS A 214 6.50 7.10 0.82
C HIS A 214 5.70 6.01 1.55
N ALA A 215 6.39 5.10 2.21
CA ALA A 215 5.83 4.07 3.06
C ALA A 215 6.06 4.46 4.52
N ALA A 216 5.03 4.41 5.35
CA ALA A 216 5.13 4.74 6.77
C ALA A 216 4.21 3.86 7.61
N GLY A 217 4.61 3.60 8.86
CA GLY A 217 3.89 2.75 9.80
C GLY A 217 4.71 1.54 10.23
N TYR A 218 4.47 1.07 11.46
CA TYR A 218 5.24 -0.04 12.05
C TYR A 218 4.59 -1.40 11.76
N GLU A 219 3.38 -1.63 12.28
CA GLU A 219 2.66 -2.91 12.09
C GLU A 219 1.81 -2.92 10.81
N HIS A 220 1.37 -1.75 10.39
CA HIS A 220 0.52 -1.54 9.22
C HIS A 220 1.17 -0.48 8.34
N VAL A 221 2.15 -0.92 7.54
CA VAL A 221 2.85 -0.06 6.60
C VAL A 221 1.85 0.38 5.52
N HIS A 222 1.59 1.68 5.47
CA HIS A 222 0.78 2.29 4.42
C HIS A 222 1.66 3.06 3.45
N ARG A 223 1.28 3.06 2.18
CA ARG A 223 2.03 3.71 1.10
C ARG A 223 1.25 4.87 0.50
N GLN A 224 1.96 5.93 0.18
CA GLN A 224 1.50 6.97 -0.73
C GLN A 224 2.45 7.06 -1.91
N HIS A 225 1.87 7.12 -3.10
CA HIS A 225 2.57 7.30 -4.36
C HIS A 225 2.16 8.63 -4.97
N ALA A 226 3.12 9.40 -5.48
CA ALA A 226 2.82 10.64 -6.17
C ALA A 226 3.75 10.86 -7.37
N LEU A 227 3.19 11.34 -8.48
CA LEU A 227 3.94 11.77 -9.66
C LEU A 227 4.02 13.28 -9.70
N PHE A 228 5.23 13.80 -9.84
CA PHE A 228 5.48 15.22 -10.00
C PHE A 228 6.03 15.53 -11.37
N LEU A 229 5.51 16.59 -11.98
CA LEU A 229 5.93 17.11 -13.27
C LEU A 229 6.42 18.54 -13.11
N ALA A 230 7.47 18.91 -13.84
CA ALA A 230 7.86 20.31 -14.01
C ALA A 230 7.42 20.82 -15.38
N ASP A 231 6.92 22.05 -15.38
CA ASP A 231 6.68 22.83 -16.59
C ASP A 231 7.22 24.27 -16.42
N ALA A 232 6.86 25.14 -17.37
CA ALA A 232 7.23 26.55 -17.32
C ALA A 232 6.70 27.28 -16.08
N LYS A 233 5.58 26.84 -15.49
CA LYS A 233 4.92 27.46 -14.34
C LYS A 233 5.45 26.96 -13.00
N GLY A 234 6.05 25.77 -12.95
CA GLY A 234 6.68 25.24 -11.75
C GLY A 234 6.58 23.71 -11.67
N VAL A 235 6.62 23.18 -10.45
CA VAL A 235 6.32 21.77 -10.21
C VAL A 235 4.85 21.63 -9.83
N THR A 236 4.21 20.61 -10.37
CA THR A 236 2.84 20.22 -10.01
C THR A 236 2.79 18.74 -9.65
N ARG A 237 1.92 18.39 -8.71
CA ARG A 237 1.54 17.00 -8.45
C ARG A 237 0.55 16.57 -9.52
N ALA A 238 1.00 15.75 -10.46
CA ALA A 238 0.22 15.34 -11.62
C ALA A 238 -0.71 14.15 -11.35
N TRP A 239 -0.37 13.35 -10.33
CA TRP A 239 -1.15 12.20 -9.89
C TRP A 239 -0.75 11.81 -8.46
N GLU A 240 -1.69 11.22 -7.73
CA GLU A 240 -1.47 10.67 -6.39
C GLU A 240 -2.33 9.42 -6.20
N GLY A 241 -1.74 8.37 -5.63
CA GLY A 241 -2.40 7.13 -5.26
C GLY A 241 -2.07 6.78 -3.82
N THR A 242 -3.10 6.66 -2.99
CA THR A 242 -2.95 6.30 -1.57
C THR A 242 -3.42 4.87 -1.35
N GLU A 243 -2.66 4.14 -0.56
CA GLU A 243 -3.06 2.86 -0.01
C GLU A 243 -4.34 3.00 0.83
N GLY A 244 -5.19 1.97 0.84
CA GLY A 244 -6.44 2.02 1.59
C GLY A 244 -6.23 1.86 3.10
N GLN A 245 -7.32 1.93 3.85
CA GLN A 245 -7.32 1.47 5.23
C GLN A 245 -7.43 -0.06 5.28
N GLY A 246 -6.86 -0.68 6.31
CA GLY A 246 -6.90 -2.13 6.51
C GLY A 246 -5.74 -2.87 5.82
N PRO A 247 -5.88 -4.19 5.59
CA PRO A 247 -4.84 -5.04 5.01
C PRO A 247 -4.73 -4.83 3.50
N THR A 248 -4.44 -3.59 3.12
CA THR A 248 -4.24 -3.22 1.74
C THR A 248 -2.75 -3.20 1.42
N SER A 249 -2.44 -3.32 0.14
CA SER A 249 -1.10 -3.06 -0.37
C SER A 249 -1.21 -2.36 -1.71
N SER A 250 -0.18 -1.61 -2.06
CA SER A 250 -0.12 -0.92 -3.34
C SER A 250 1.30 -0.81 -3.86
N SER A 251 1.44 -0.82 -5.18
CA SER A 251 2.75 -0.68 -5.83
C SER A 251 2.63 0.11 -7.13
N VAL A 252 3.69 0.84 -7.47
CA VAL A 252 3.83 1.44 -8.80
C VAL A 252 5.06 0.87 -9.48
N GLU A 253 4.89 0.28 -10.65
CA GLU A 253 5.93 -0.43 -11.40
C GLU A 253 6.07 0.13 -12.82
N VAL A 254 7.30 0.13 -13.34
CA VAL A 254 7.54 0.42 -14.76
C VAL A 254 7.73 -0.90 -15.47
N GLN A 255 6.86 -1.21 -16.43
CA GLN A 255 6.90 -2.45 -17.18
C GLN A 255 6.61 -2.19 -18.66
N ASP A 256 7.51 -2.63 -19.54
CA ASP A 256 7.39 -2.45 -20.99
C ASP A 256 7.11 -0.98 -21.40
N GLY A 257 7.73 -0.03 -20.69
CA GLY A 257 7.53 1.41 -20.89
C GLY A 257 6.19 1.96 -20.38
N ARG A 258 5.37 1.13 -19.74
CA ARG A 258 4.11 1.50 -19.09
C ARG A 258 4.34 1.72 -17.61
N LEU A 259 3.66 2.69 -17.03
CA LEU A 259 3.65 2.92 -15.58
C LEU A 259 2.37 2.32 -15.01
N LEU A 260 2.50 1.26 -14.23
CA LEU A 260 1.39 0.48 -13.70
C LEU A 260 1.24 0.72 -12.21
N PHE A 261 0.02 0.99 -11.76
CA PHE A 261 -0.34 1.10 -10.36
C PHE A 261 -1.25 -0.06 -9.97
N SER A 262 -0.77 -0.90 -9.06
CA SER A 262 -1.48 -2.04 -8.51
C SER A 262 -2.01 -1.72 -7.11
N ARG A 263 -3.20 -2.21 -6.80
CA ARG A 263 -3.81 -2.13 -5.46
C ARG A 263 -4.45 -3.44 -5.10
N THR A 264 -4.24 -3.85 -3.86
CA THR A 264 -4.80 -5.06 -3.28
C THR A 264 -5.47 -4.72 -1.96
N LEU A 265 -6.61 -5.35 -1.68
CA LEU A 265 -7.20 -5.49 -0.35
C LEU A 265 -7.27 -6.99 -0.07
N ASP A 266 -6.46 -7.46 0.86
CA ASP A 266 -6.34 -8.87 1.24
C ASP A 266 -6.97 -9.05 2.63
N ILE A 267 -8.25 -9.42 2.65
CA ILE A 267 -9.00 -9.57 3.90
C ILE A 267 -8.55 -10.85 4.62
N GLY A 268 -8.14 -11.88 3.87
CA GLY A 268 -7.60 -13.15 4.35
C GLY A 268 -8.57 -14.03 5.16
N VAL A 269 -9.65 -13.48 5.70
CA VAL A 269 -10.63 -14.20 6.54
C VAL A 269 -12.05 -13.67 6.38
N GLY A 270 -13.04 -14.51 6.68
CA GLY A 270 -14.44 -14.14 6.75
C GLY A 270 -15.18 -14.16 5.41
N GLU A 271 -16.35 -13.52 5.39
CA GLU A 271 -17.36 -13.64 4.33
C GLU A 271 -17.21 -12.61 3.20
N SER A 272 -16.11 -11.86 3.17
CA SER A 272 -15.86 -10.84 2.12
C SER A 272 -14.78 -11.30 1.17
N ALA A 273 -14.95 -11.00 -0.12
CA ALA A 273 -13.92 -11.21 -1.12
C ALA A 273 -12.79 -10.18 -1.01
N ASP A 274 -11.59 -10.62 -1.32
CA ASP A 274 -10.44 -9.77 -1.56
C ASP A 274 -10.65 -8.94 -2.82
N ARG A 275 -9.90 -7.84 -2.95
CA ARG A 275 -9.98 -6.97 -4.13
C ARG A 275 -8.62 -6.76 -4.72
N TRP A 276 -8.58 -6.73 -6.05
CA TRP A 276 -7.38 -6.42 -6.79
C TRP A 276 -7.69 -5.54 -8.00
N ALA A 277 -6.88 -4.51 -8.21
CA ALA A 277 -7.00 -3.63 -9.36
C ALA A 277 -5.63 -3.29 -9.92
N LEU A 278 -5.56 -3.19 -11.25
CA LEU A 278 -4.41 -2.68 -11.98
C LEU A 278 -4.84 -1.54 -12.87
N THR A 279 -4.13 -0.43 -12.75
CA THR A 279 -4.35 0.76 -13.58
C THR A 279 -3.04 1.15 -14.24
N GLU A 280 -3.14 1.65 -15.47
CA GLU A 280 -2.02 2.26 -16.17
C GLU A 280 -2.12 3.77 -16.03
N LEU A 281 -1.02 4.37 -15.57
CA LEU A 281 -0.83 5.81 -15.47
C LEU A 281 -0.26 6.30 -16.80
N ARG A 282 -1.11 6.94 -17.61
CA ARG A 282 -0.75 7.41 -18.96
C ARG A 282 -0.73 8.92 -19.03
N TRP A 283 0.24 9.46 -19.77
CA TRP A 283 0.20 10.86 -20.16
C TRP A 283 -0.85 11.09 -21.25
N ASP A 284 -1.77 12.03 -21.00
CA ASP A 284 -2.69 12.55 -21.99
C ASP A 284 -2.15 13.88 -22.52
N ALA A 285 -1.55 13.84 -23.71
CA ALA A 285 -0.94 15.02 -24.32
C ALA A 285 -1.95 16.14 -24.64
N GLY A 286 -3.19 15.78 -24.99
CA GLY A 286 -4.24 16.76 -25.30
C GLY A 286 -4.70 17.52 -24.06
N ARG A 287 -4.80 16.83 -22.92
CA ARG A 287 -5.20 17.43 -21.64
C ARG A 287 -4.03 17.86 -20.75
N LYS A 288 -2.79 17.59 -21.18
CA LYS A 288 -1.54 17.82 -20.43
C LYS A 288 -1.63 17.33 -18.98
N LYS A 289 -2.09 16.09 -18.80
CA LYS A 289 -2.25 15.48 -17.46
C LYS A 289 -2.02 13.98 -17.48
N VAL A 290 -1.68 13.43 -16.33
CA VAL A 290 -1.68 11.97 -16.13
C VAL A 290 -3.13 11.51 -15.94
N VAL A 291 -3.48 10.39 -16.56
CA VAL A 291 -4.77 9.74 -16.40
C VAL A 291 -4.63 8.26 -16.12
N GLU A 292 -5.54 7.75 -15.30
CA GLU A 292 -5.66 6.32 -15.02
C GLU A 292 -6.54 5.65 -16.07
N ARG A 293 -6.13 4.46 -16.51
CA ARG A 293 -6.93 3.55 -17.33
C ARG A 293 -6.83 2.14 -16.77
N PRO A 294 -7.91 1.34 -16.77
CA PRO A 294 -7.78 -0.09 -16.50
C PRO A 294 -6.70 -0.69 -17.40
N ALA A 295 -5.81 -1.49 -16.80
CA ALA A 295 -4.67 -2.08 -17.48
C ALA A 295 -4.94 -3.56 -17.76
N GLU A 296 -4.52 -4.05 -18.92
CA GLU A 296 -4.58 -5.50 -19.16
C GLU A 296 -3.80 -6.24 -18.06
N ALA A 297 -4.42 -7.30 -17.54
CA ALA A 297 -3.89 -8.15 -16.49
C ALA A 297 -4.25 -9.61 -16.73
N TRP A 298 -3.47 -10.50 -16.12
CA TRP A 298 -3.60 -11.94 -16.24
C TRP A 298 -3.72 -12.57 -14.86
N ALA A 299 -4.73 -13.41 -14.68
CA ALA A 299 -4.89 -14.23 -13.49
C ALA A 299 -4.41 -15.65 -13.77
N VAL A 300 -3.63 -16.20 -12.86
CA VAL A 300 -3.43 -17.64 -12.72
C VAL A 300 -4.48 -18.11 -11.71
N ILE A 301 -5.51 -18.79 -12.20
CA ILE A 301 -6.64 -19.28 -11.39
C ILE A 301 -6.32 -20.71 -10.96
N LEU A 302 -6.29 -20.94 -9.65
CA LEU A 302 -5.95 -22.23 -9.06
C LEU A 302 -7.22 -23.01 -8.69
N ARG A 303 -8.25 -22.29 -8.22
CA ARG A 303 -9.57 -22.84 -7.86
C ARG A 303 -10.70 -21.89 -8.25
N THR A 304 -11.88 -22.45 -8.45
CA THR A 304 -13.11 -21.72 -8.76
C THR A 304 -14.23 -22.37 -7.96
N GLU A 305 -14.95 -21.59 -7.19
CA GLU A 305 -15.93 -22.06 -6.20
C GLU A 305 -17.25 -21.29 -6.34
N ASP A 306 -18.32 -21.92 -5.82
CA ASP A 306 -19.69 -21.42 -5.89
C ASP A 306 -20.11 -20.58 -4.67
N SER A 307 -19.23 -20.41 -3.70
CA SER A 307 -19.50 -19.61 -2.50
C SER A 307 -18.22 -19.09 -1.86
N VAL A 308 -18.33 -18.00 -1.10
CA VAL A 308 -17.20 -17.42 -0.34
C VAL A 308 -16.61 -18.42 0.66
N PRO A 309 -17.39 -19.15 1.50
CA PRO A 309 -16.81 -20.10 2.44
C PRO A 309 -16.01 -21.20 1.77
N ALA A 310 -16.51 -21.77 0.66
CA ALA A 310 -15.77 -22.77 -0.11
C ALA A 310 -14.47 -22.21 -0.69
N ALA A 311 -14.52 -20.98 -1.24
CA ALA A 311 -13.35 -20.31 -1.77
C ALA A 311 -12.28 -20.02 -0.71
N ARG A 312 -12.67 -19.63 0.51
CA ARG A 312 -11.75 -19.42 1.64
C ARG A 312 -11.10 -20.72 2.13
N VAL A 313 -11.86 -21.82 2.18
CA VAL A 313 -11.28 -23.14 2.49
C VAL A 313 -10.27 -23.56 1.42
N ALA A 314 -10.61 -23.35 0.14
CA ALA A 314 -9.72 -23.64 -0.97
C ALA A 314 -8.45 -22.78 -0.94
N GLU A 315 -8.57 -21.50 -0.60
CA GLU A 315 -7.44 -20.58 -0.43
C GLU A 315 -6.50 -21.04 0.68
N ALA A 316 -7.01 -21.29 1.88
CA ALA A 316 -6.19 -21.74 3.01
C ALA A 316 -5.44 -23.05 2.71
N GLN A 317 -6.10 -23.98 2.00
CA GLN A 317 -5.45 -25.22 1.54
C GLN A 317 -4.34 -24.93 0.51
N LEU A 318 -4.62 -24.08 -0.48
CA LEU A 318 -3.65 -23.71 -1.50
C LEU A 318 -2.47 -22.93 -0.93
N GLU A 319 -2.64 -22.07 0.07
CA GLU A 319 -1.53 -21.38 0.72
C GLU A 319 -0.59 -22.34 1.45
N ALA A 320 -1.15 -23.39 2.07
CA ALA A 320 -0.38 -24.44 2.72
C ALA A 320 0.41 -25.27 1.70
N ASP A 321 -0.21 -25.60 0.56
CA ASP A 321 0.37 -26.45 -0.49
C ASP A 321 1.33 -25.70 -1.43
N CYS A 322 1.00 -24.44 -1.75
CA CYS A 322 1.71 -23.56 -2.69
C CYS A 322 2.50 -22.48 -1.94
N LYS A 323 3.42 -22.89 -1.06
CA LYS A 323 4.20 -21.97 -0.21
C LYS A 323 4.87 -20.84 -0.99
N GLY A 324 4.67 -19.61 -0.50
CA GLY A 324 5.24 -18.39 -1.08
C GLY A 324 4.49 -17.87 -2.32
N ALA A 325 3.33 -18.43 -2.63
CA ALA A 325 2.39 -17.83 -3.57
C ALA A 325 1.61 -16.71 -2.87
N THR A 326 1.51 -15.55 -3.52
CA THR A 326 0.51 -14.54 -3.17
C THR A 326 -0.77 -14.90 -3.90
N LEU A 327 -1.76 -15.34 -3.14
CA LEU A 327 -3.08 -15.73 -3.60
C LEU A 327 -4.11 -14.74 -3.07
N LEU A 328 -5.18 -14.55 -3.82
CA LEU A 328 -6.33 -13.75 -3.41
C LEU A 328 -7.60 -14.52 -3.76
N MET A 329 -8.57 -14.52 -2.86
CA MET A 329 -9.92 -14.98 -3.10
C MET A 329 -10.79 -13.81 -3.54
N VAL A 330 -11.09 -13.72 -4.84
CA VAL A 330 -11.82 -12.59 -5.43
C VAL A 330 -13.19 -12.99 -5.97
N ASP A 331 -14.10 -12.02 -6.02
CA ASP A 331 -15.37 -12.14 -6.75
C ASP A 331 -15.11 -12.00 -8.26
N THR A 332 -15.57 -12.97 -9.04
CA THR A 332 -15.42 -12.93 -10.51
C THR A 332 -16.23 -11.84 -11.18
N ASN A 333 -17.25 -11.28 -10.52
CA ASN A 333 -18.05 -10.17 -11.02
C ASN A 333 -17.23 -8.88 -11.17
N ASP A 334 -16.11 -8.75 -10.45
CA ASP A 334 -15.17 -7.63 -10.59
C ASP A 334 -14.35 -7.70 -11.89
N PHE A 335 -14.41 -8.83 -12.62
CA PHE A 335 -13.61 -9.09 -13.81
C PHE A 335 -14.48 -9.51 -14.99
N ALA A 336 -14.69 -8.58 -15.93
CA ALA A 336 -15.62 -8.76 -17.06
C ALA A 336 -15.35 -9.98 -17.96
N ARG A 337 -14.15 -10.58 -17.90
CA ARG A 337 -13.73 -11.73 -18.72
C ARG A 337 -13.82 -13.07 -18.00
N LEU A 338 -14.17 -13.08 -16.72
CA LEU A 338 -14.35 -14.28 -15.92
C LEU A 338 -15.82 -14.74 -15.96
N THR A 339 -16.03 -16.02 -15.63
CA THR A 339 -17.37 -16.58 -15.46
C THR A 339 -18.01 -15.89 -14.26
N ARG A 340 -19.16 -15.23 -14.46
CA ARG A 340 -19.88 -14.51 -13.40
C ARG A 340 -20.41 -15.44 -12.31
N ASP A 341 -20.74 -14.83 -11.17
CA ASP A 341 -21.38 -15.48 -10.02
C ASP A 341 -20.56 -16.65 -9.46
N LYS A 342 -19.23 -16.49 -9.49
CA LYS A 342 -18.23 -17.40 -8.92
C LYS A 342 -17.23 -16.64 -8.06
N TRP A 343 -16.50 -17.38 -7.24
CA TRP A 343 -15.32 -16.91 -6.53
C TRP A 343 -14.11 -17.69 -7.00
N VAL A 344 -12.97 -17.02 -7.13
CA VAL A 344 -11.72 -17.67 -7.58
C VAL A 344 -10.59 -17.39 -6.62
N VAL A 345 -9.76 -18.41 -6.40
CA VAL A 345 -8.46 -18.25 -5.73
C VAL A 345 -7.41 -18.13 -6.82
N ALA A 346 -6.77 -16.96 -6.91
CA ALA A 346 -5.90 -16.63 -8.03
C ALA A 346 -4.70 -15.79 -7.63
N SER A 347 -3.67 -15.83 -8.48
CA SER A 347 -2.55 -14.88 -8.46
C SER A 347 -2.65 -13.94 -9.65
N PHE A 348 -2.52 -12.63 -9.43
CA PHE A 348 -2.72 -11.60 -10.45
C PHE A 348 -1.40 -11.00 -10.89
N LEU A 349 -1.15 -10.99 -12.20
CA LEU A 349 0.09 -10.53 -12.80
C LEU A 349 -0.19 -9.50 -13.91
N PRO A 350 0.65 -8.46 -14.03
CA PRO A 350 0.48 -7.42 -15.05
C PRO A 350 0.83 -7.89 -16.47
N THR A 351 1.56 -8.99 -16.64
CA THR A 351 1.93 -9.52 -17.96
C THR A 351 1.62 -11.00 -18.12
N ARG A 352 1.34 -11.39 -19.37
CA ARG A 352 1.15 -12.78 -19.76
C ARG A 352 2.38 -13.63 -19.46
N GLN A 353 3.58 -13.13 -19.78
CA GLN A 353 4.83 -13.88 -19.53
C GLN A 353 5.02 -14.15 -18.03
N GLY A 354 4.76 -13.15 -17.18
CA GLY A 354 4.78 -13.31 -15.72
C GLY A 354 3.76 -14.33 -15.25
N ALA A 355 2.52 -14.27 -15.75
CA ALA A 355 1.48 -15.22 -15.43
C ALA A 355 1.80 -16.66 -15.91
N GLU A 356 2.38 -16.83 -17.09
CA GLU A 356 2.82 -18.15 -17.59
C GLU A 356 3.96 -18.74 -16.74
N ALA A 357 4.89 -17.90 -16.27
CA ALA A 357 5.93 -18.31 -15.34
C ALA A 357 5.35 -18.70 -13.97
N ALA A 358 4.42 -17.91 -13.45
CA ALA A 358 3.71 -18.21 -12.21
C ALA A 358 2.90 -19.51 -12.34
N LEU A 359 2.18 -19.73 -13.45
CA LEU A 359 1.44 -20.95 -13.72
C LEU A 359 2.36 -22.18 -13.70
N ARG A 360 3.52 -22.13 -14.38
CA ARG A 360 4.50 -23.22 -14.34
C ARG A 360 4.98 -23.53 -12.91
N ARG A 361 5.19 -22.49 -12.10
CA ARG A 361 5.60 -22.61 -10.70
C ARG A 361 4.50 -23.19 -9.80
N LEU A 362 3.24 -22.86 -10.06
CA LEU A 362 2.09 -23.23 -9.21
C LEU A 362 1.45 -24.57 -9.59
N ARG A 363 1.63 -25.04 -10.83
CA ARG A 363 1.10 -26.33 -11.28
C ARG A 363 1.42 -27.54 -10.40
N PRO A 364 2.62 -27.68 -9.80
CA PRO A 364 2.91 -28.83 -8.93
C PRO A 364 1.99 -28.95 -7.71
N CYS A 365 1.49 -27.84 -7.18
CA CYS A 365 0.58 -27.82 -6.02
C CYS A 365 -0.89 -27.55 -6.43
N ALA A 366 -1.13 -27.01 -7.63
CA ALA A 366 -2.46 -26.83 -8.21
C ALA A 366 -2.48 -27.35 -9.65
N PRO A 367 -2.64 -28.68 -9.88
CA PRO A 367 -2.52 -29.29 -11.20
C PRO A 367 -3.52 -28.74 -12.24
N ASP A 368 -4.71 -28.37 -11.79
CA ASP A 368 -5.77 -27.82 -12.63
C ASP A 368 -5.65 -26.31 -12.86
N ALA A 369 -4.59 -25.68 -12.35
CA ALA A 369 -4.39 -24.24 -12.51
C ALA A 369 -4.33 -23.86 -13.99
N TYR A 370 -5.00 -22.76 -14.32
CA TYR A 370 -5.07 -22.23 -15.67
C TYR A 370 -4.92 -20.72 -15.67
N LEU A 371 -4.75 -20.16 -16.86
CA LEU A 371 -4.44 -18.74 -17.05
C LEU A 371 -5.57 -18.06 -17.83
N LYS A 372 -5.96 -16.87 -17.39
CA LYS A 372 -7.04 -16.10 -17.98
C LYS A 372 -6.71 -14.61 -17.96
N ARG A 373 -7.02 -13.91 -19.06
CA ARG A 373 -7.00 -12.44 -19.09
C ARG A 373 -8.22 -11.92 -18.33
N VAL A 374 -8.03 -10.96 -17.42
CA VAL A 374 -9.09 -10.51 -16.49
C VAL A 374 -9.58 -9.07 -16.70
N GLN A 375 -8.81 -8.23 -17.40
CA GLN A 375 -9.21 -6.87 -17.79
C GLN A 375 -9.15 -6.71 -19.32
#